data_AF-A0A1M7YME7-F1
#
_entry.id   AF-A0A1M7YME7-F1
#
_cell.length_a   1.000
_cell.length_b   1.000
_cell.length_c   1.000
_cell.angle_alpha   90.00
_cell.angle_beta   90.00
_cell.angle_gamma   90.00
#
_symmetry.space_group_name_H-M   'P 1'
#
loop_
_entity.id
_entity.type
_entity.pdbx_description
1 polymer ?
#
loop_
_entity_poly.entity_id
_entity_poly.type
_entity_poly.pdbx_seq_one_letter_code
_entity_poly.pdbx_strand_id
1 'polypeptide(L)' 'MKLIDTISWLMGRVQGSLFPHLNQCLPTPLTEQEERLVSILELVQVERYVPKNITNYR' A
#
# COMPACT_ATOMS: atom_id res chain seq x y z
N MET A 1 12.07 16.11 10.08
CA MET A 1 11.45 14.90 10.67
C MET A 1 12.47 13.79 10.66
N LYS A 2 12.54 12.95 11.71
CA LYS A 2 13.42 11.78 11.68
C LYS A 2 12.79 10.73 10.75
N LEU A 3 13.63 9.83 10.21
CA LEU A 3 13.18 8.73 9.35
C LEU A 3 12.08 7.89 10.03
N ILE A 4 12.26 7.59 11.31
CA ILE A 4 11.30 6.82 12.12
C ILE A 4 9.94 7.53 12.20
N ASP A 5 9.91 8.85 12.42
CA ASP A 5 8.64 9.61 12.49
C ASP A 5 7.88 9.54 11.16
N THR A 6 8.63 9.53 10.05
CA THR A 6 8.09 9.44 8.69
C THR A 6 7.50 8.06 8.42
N ILE A 7 8.22 7.00 8.82
CA ILE A 7 7.75 5.61 8.72
C ILE A 7 6.50 5.40 9.57
N SER A 8 6.49 5.86 10.83
CA SER A 8 5.33 5.73 11.72
C SER A 8 4.09 6.44 11.18
N TRP A 9 4.26 7.64 10.62
CA TRP A 9 3.17 8.37 10.00
C TRP A 9 2.65 7.69 8.72
N LEU A 10 3.55 7.16 7.89
CA LEU A 10 3.18 6.40 6.69
C LEU A 10 2.37 5.15 7.06
N MET A 11 2.85 4.38 8.05
CA MET A 11 2.15 3.20 8.55
C MET A 11 0.77 3.55 9.11
N GLY A 12 0.65 4.68 9.82
CA GLY A 12 -0.64 5.17 10.31
C GLY A 12 -1.64 5.44 9.17
N ARG A 13 -1.18 5.97 8.04
CA ARG A 13 -2.02 6.15 6.85
C ARG A 13 -2.38 4.83 6.17
N VAL A 14 -1.41 3.92 6.04
CA VAL A 14 -1.63 2.60 5.42
C VAL A 14 -2.71 1.83 6.19
N GLN A 15 -2.58 1.76 7.51
CA GLN A 15 -3.55 1.10 8.37
C GLN A 15 -4.90 1.80 8.40
N GLY A 16 -4.91 3.15 8.40
CA GLY A 16 -6.14 3.94 8.51
C GLY A 16 -6.93 4.10 7.20
N SER A 17 -6.29 3.92 6.03
CA SER A 17 -6.93 4.20 4.74
C SER A 17 -6.74 3.08 3.73
N LEU A 18 -5.51 2.59 3.52
CA LEU A 18 -5.20 1.66 2.44
C LEU A 18 -5.78 0.26 2.71
N PHE A 19 -5.56 -0.30 3.90
CA PHE A 19 -6.09 -1.62 4.25
C PHE A 19 -7.63 -1.67 4.25
N PRO A 20 -8.36 -0.69 4.85
CA PRO A 20 -9.81 -0.66 4.76
C PRO A 20 -10.32 -0.61 3.32
N HIS A 21 -9.65 0.14 2.44
CA HIS A 21 -10.03 0.21 1.03
C HIS A 21 -9.80 -1.11 0.29
N LEU A 22 -8.62 -1.73 0.48
CA LEU A 22 -8.31 -3.03 -0.12
C LEU A 22 -9.25 -4.13 0.36
N ASN A 23 -9.60 -4.15 1.65
CA ASN A 23 -10.56 -5.10 2.21
C ASN A 23 -11.99 -4.92 1.66
N GLN A 24 -12.34 -3.73 1.14
CA GLN A 24 -13.61 -3.51 0.44
C GLN A 24 -13.57 -3.97 -1.02
N CYS A 25 -12.42 -3.85 -1.67
CA CYS A 25 -12.24 -4.19 -3.08
C CYS A 25 -11.96 -5.69 -3.32
N LEU A 26 -11.40 -6.37 -2.32
CA LEU A 26 -11.02 -7.78 -2.42
C LEU A 26 -12.13 -8.69 -1.88
N PRO A 27 -12.31 -9.88 -2.46
CA PRO A 27 -13.33 -10.84 -2.01
C PRO A 27 -13.02 -11.43 -0.63
N THR A 28 -11.76 -11.37 -0.20
CA THR A 28 -11.29 -11.80 1.12
C THR A 28 -10.39 -10.73 1.72
N PRO A 29 -10.39 -10.56 3.05
CA PRO A 29 -9.43 -9.68 3.72
C PRO A 29 -7.99 -10.09 3.42
N LEU A 30 -7.09 -9.12 3.47
CA LEU A 30 -5.66 -9.38 3.36
C LEU A 30 -5.18 -10.26 4.52
N THR A 31 -4.34 -11.24 4.20
CA THR A 31 -3.52 -11.95 5.18
C THR A 31 -2.42 -11.05 5.72
N GLU A 32 -1.84 -11.41 6.87
CA GLU A 32 -0.71 -10.66 7.46
C GLU A 32 0.48 -10.53 6.49
N GLN A 33 0.72 -11.56 5.67
CA GLN A 33 1.79 -11.52 4.66
C GLN A 33 1.48 -10.50 3.56
N GLU A 34 0.22 -10.41 3.12
CA GLU A 34 -0.20 -9.47 2.10
C GLU A 34 -0.21 -8.03 2.64
N GLU A 35 -0.67 -7.80 3.87
CA GLU A 35 -0.58 -6.49 4.53
C GLU A 35 0.87 -6.00 4.64
N ARG A 36 1.79 -6.92 4.99
CA ARG A 36 3.22 -6.62 5.05
C ARG A 36 3.79 -6.27 3.67
N LEU A 37 3.40 -7.00 2.63
CA LEU A 37 3.79 -6.71 1.25
C LEU A 37 3.29 -5.33 0.81
N VAL A 38 2.00 -5.04 1.00
CA VAL A 38 1.38 -3.75 0.66
C VAL A 38 2.09 -2.59 1.35
N SER A 39 2.44 -2.75 2.64
CA SER A 39 3.18 -1.74 3.40
C SER A 39 4.56 -1.44 2.80
N ILE A 40 5.27 -2.47 2.33
CA ILE A 40 6.56 -2.31 1.64
C ILE A 40 6.38 -1.59 0.31
N LEU A 41 5.38 -1.98 -0.48
CA LEU A 41 5.10 -1.36 -1.78
C LEU A 41 4.74 0.12 -1.65
N GLU A 42 3.97 0.49 -0.63
CA GLU A 42 3.63 1.88 -0.32
C GLU A 42 4.88 2.67 0.15
N LEU A 43 5.71 2.07 1.01
CA LEU A 43 6.95 2.70 1.49
C LEU A 43 7.93 2.98 0.34
N VAL A 44 8.07 2.03 -0.59
CA VAL A 44 8.93 2.16 -1.77
C VAL A 44 8.27 3.02 -2.85
N GLN A 45 6.98 3.32 -2.72
CA GLN A 45 6.18 4.09 -3.67
C GLN A 45 6.27 3.50 -5.08
N VAL A 46 6.09 2.17 -5.19
CA VAL A 46 6.29 1.42 -6.44
C VAL A 46 5.49 2.02 -7.60
N GLU A 47 4.30 2.56 -7.32
CA GLU A 47 3.44 3.24 -8.30
C GLU A 47 4.11 4.39 -9.04
N ARG A 48 5.10 5.07 -8.43
CA ARG A 48 5.87 6.14 -9.09
C ARG A 48 6.78 5.59 -10.19
N TYR A 49 7.15 4.32 -10.09
CA TYR A 49 8.04 3.64 -11.03
C TYR A 49 7.26 2.79 -12.04
N VAL A 50 5.95 2.58 -11.85
CA VAL A 50 5.09 1.94 -12.84
C VAL A 50 4.71 2.98 -13.90
N PRO A 51 5.08 2.77 -15.18
CA PRO A 51 4.66 3.66 -16.25
C PRO A 51 3.13 3.66 -16.33
N LYS A 52 2.51 4.84 -16.25
CA LYS A 52 1.04 5.02 -16.33
C LYS A 52 0.43 4.58 -17.68
N ASN A 53 1.25 4.12 -18.60
CA ASN A 53 0.90 3.87 -20.00
C ASN A 53 0.54 2.40 -20.28
N ILE A 54 0.48 1.53 -19.26
CA ILE A 54 0.06 0.13 -19.42
C ILE A 54 -1.44 0.03 -19.18
N THR A 55 -2.22 0.50 -20.15
CA THR A 55 -3.68 0.32 -20.25
C THR A 55 -4.06 -1.02 -20.88
N ASN A 56 -3.31 -2.10 -20.60
CA ASN A 56 -3.56 -3.42 -21.18
C ASN A 56 -3.71 -4.49 -20.09
N TYR A 57 -4.83 -4.45 -19.37
CA TYR A 57 -5.41 -5.64 -18.76
C TYR A 57 -6.91 -5.60 -19.04
N ARG A 58 -7.28 -6.16 -20.19
CA ARG A 58 -8.63 -6.59 -20.54
C ARG A 58 -8.71 -8.09 -20.31
#